data_AF-A0A5K0XLJ9-F1
#
_entry.id   AF-A0A5K0XLJ9-F1
#
_cell.length_a   1.000
_cell.length_b   1.000
_cell.length_c   1.000
_cell.angle_alpha   90.00
_cell.angle_beta   90.00
_cell.angle_gamma   90.00
#
_symmetry.space_group_name_H-M   'P 1'
#
loop_
_entity.id
_entity.type
_entity.pdbx_description
1 polymer ?
#
loop_
_entity_poly.entity_id
_entity_poly.type
_entity_poly.pdbx_seq_one_letter_code
_entity_poly.pdbx_strand_id
1 'polypeptide(L)'
;KQPLRVYSMVKYAAIARGDAEIFMKFARSGYKEKIWDHAAGVLIIQEAGGMVTDAGGNLLDFSKGIYLEGLDRGIIACSGAILHDKLIKAADASWNSSSL
;
A
#
# COMPACT_ATOMS: atom_id res chain seq x y z
N LYS A 1 2.61 16.03 12.56
CA LYS A 1 1.84 15.03 13.36
C LYS A 1 2.73 13.82 13.63
N GLN A 2 2.54 13.11 14.75
CA GLN A 2 3.30 11.89 15.04
C GLN A 2 2.76 10.69 14.22
N PRO A 3 3.62 9.76 13.76
CA PRO A 3 3.17 8.56 13.05
C PRO A 3 2.35 7.64 13.97
N LEU A 4 1.21 7.15 13.47
CA LEU A 4 0.41 6.15 14.16
C LEU A 4 1.10 4.79 14.10
N ARG A 5 1.46 4.22 15.27
CA ARG A 5 2.00 2.87 15.38
C ARG A 5 0.91 1.90 15.81
N VAL A 6 0.30 1.24 14.84
CA VAL A 6 -0.70 0.20 15.06
C VAL A 6 -0.32 -1.06 14.29
N TYR A 7 -0.77 -2.22 14.77
CA TYR A 7 -0.53 -3.51 14.13
C TYR A 7 -1.80 -3.97 13.38
N SER A 8 -1.67 -5.06 12.61
CA SER A 8 -2.79 -5.67 11.87
C SER A 8 -3.41 -4.76 10.78
N MET A 9 -4.55 -5.21 10.26
CA MET A 9 -5.39 -4.62 9.23
C MET A 9 -6.04 -3.28 9.63
N VAL A 10 -5.98 -2.92 10.92
CA VAL A 10 -6.56 -1.66 11.45
C VAL A 10 -5.97 -0.43 10.75
N LYS A 11 -4.76 -0.53 10.19
CA LYS A 11 -4.15 0.52 9.37
C LYS A 11 -5.02 0.94 8.18
N TYR A 12 -5.67 -0.02 7.52
CA TYR A 12 -6.57 0.26 6.40
C TYR A 12 -7.82 1.01 6.87
N ALA A 13 -8.41 0.56 7.97
CA ALA A 13 -9.58 1.22 8.57
C ALA A 13 -9.25 2.65 9.05
N ALA A 14 -8.05 2.88 9.59
CA ALA A 14 -7.60 4.21 9.99
C ALA A 14 -7.54 5.16 8.79
N ILE A 15 -7.12 4.68 7.61
CA ILE A 15 -7.13 5.49 6.38
C ILE A 15 -8.56 5.77 5.92
N ALA A 16 -9.39 4.72 5.82
CA ALA A 16 -10.77 4.85 5.37
C ALA A 16 -11.62 5.78 6.26
N ARG A 17 -11.31 5.87 7.56
CA ARG A 17 -11.94 6.80 8.51
C ARG A 17 -11.37 8.21 8.50
N GLY A 18 -10.24 8.45 7.82
CA GLY A 18 -9.52 9.72 7.86
C GLY A 18 -8.65 9.94 9.11
N ASP A 19 -8.46 8.90 9.94
CA ASP A 19 -7.59 8.94 11.11
C ASP A 19 -6.09 8.86 10.74
N ALA A 20 -5.79 8.37 9.54
CA ALA A 20 -4.46 8.37 8.92
C ALA A 20 -4.58 8.68 7.42
N GLU A 21 -3.51 9.18 6.79
CA GLU A 21 -3.52 9.51 5.37
C GLU A 21 -2.81 8.47 4.50
N ILE A 22 -1.83 7.74 5.09
CA ILE A 22 -0.90 6.90 4.34
C ILE A 22 -0.52 5.65 5.14
N PHE A 23 -0.46 4.52 4.45
CA PHE A 23 0.20 3.29 4.87
C PHE A 23 1.11 2.81 3.74
N MET A 24 2.38 2.55 4.04
CA MET A 24 3.31 1.93 3.09
C MET A 24 3.97 0.72 3.73
N LYS A 25 4.16 -0.33 2.93
CA LYS A 25 4.91 -1.53 3.30
C LYS A 25 5.77 -1.97 2.13
N PHE A 26 7.07 -1.76 2.23
CA PHE A 26 8.01 -2.25 1.24
C PHE A 26 8.39 -3.70 1.52
N ALA A 27 8.37 -4.52 0.47
CA ALA A 27 8.66 -5.94 0.53
C ALA A 27 10.11 -6.17 0.96
N ARG A 28 10.31 -7.12 1.87
CA ARG A 28 11.64 -7.67 2.16
C ARG A 28 11.95 -8.77 1.16
N SER A 29 13.21 -8.88 0.76
CA SER A 29 13.66 -9.96 -0.14
C SER A 29 13.21 -11.34 0.38
N GLY A 30 12.59 -12.13 -0.50
CA GLY A 30 12.09 -13.47 -0.22
C GLY A 30 10.75 -13.56 0.51
N TYR A 31 10.17 -12.45 0.99
CA TYR A 31 8.85 -12.45 1.63
C TYR A 31 7.73 -12.18 0.62
N LYS A 32 6.68 -13.01 0.65
CA LYS A 32 5.46 -12.82 -0.14
C LYS A 32 4.29 -12.43 0.75
N GLU A 33 3.58 -11.36 0.36
CA GLU A 33 2.36 -10.93 1.05
C GLU A 33 1.23 -11.93 0.82
N LYS A 34 0.48 -12.23 1.87
CA LYS A 34 -0.68 -13.13 1.81
C LYS A 34 -1.94 -12.33 1.50
N ILE A 35 -2.83 -12.88 0.67
CA ILE A 35 -4.02 -12.15 0.23
C ILE A 35 -4.94 -11.72 1.38
N TRP A 36 -5.06 -12.54 2.43
CA TRP A 36 -5.94 -12.26 3.57
C TRP A 36 -5.44 -11.11 4.46
N ASP A 37 -4.16 -10.75 4.37
CA ASP A 37 -3.57 -9.62 5.09
C ASP A 37 -3.83 -8.27 4.38
N HIS A 38 -4.51 -8.27 3.23
CA HIS A 38 -4.72 -7.07 2.41
C HIS A 38 -6.11 -6.95 1.79
N ALA A 39 -6.70 -8.04 1.30
CA ALA A 39 -7.90 -8.01 0.42
C ALA A 39 -9.05 -7.18 1.00
N ALA A 40 -9.43 -7.42 2.26
CA ALA A 40 -10.53 -6.68 2.88
C ALA A 40 -10.17 -5.19 3.07
N GLY A 41 -8.91 -4.89 3.43
CA GLY A 41 -8.46 -3.51 3.64
C GLY A 41 -8.42 -2.70 2.35
N VAL A 42 -8.05 -3.34 1.23
CA VAL A 42 -8.07 -2.71 -0.09
C VAL A 42 -9.48 -2.29 -0.47
N LEU A 43 -10.45 -3.20 -0.38
CA LEU A 43 -11.84 -2.90 -0.71
C LEU A 43 -12.37 -1.76 0.15
N ILE A 44 -12.13 -1.80 1.46
CA ILE A 44 -12.59 -0.75 2.39
C ILE A 44 -12.02 0.63 2.03
N ILE A 45 -10.72 0.72 1.69
CA ILE A 45 -10.13 2.01 1.30
C ILE A 45 -10.71 2.50 -0.02
N GLN A 46 -10.89 1.61 -1.01
CA GLN A 46 -11.42 1.98 -2.32
C GLN A 46 -12.86 2.49 -2.22
N GLU A 47 -13.71 1.82 -1.44
CA GLU A 47 -15.09 2.27 -1.17
C GLU A 47 -15.14 3.60 -0.39
N ALA A 48 -14.11 3.91 0.39
CA ALA A 48 -13.94 5.21 1.05
C ALA A 48 -13.35 6.31 0.13
N GLY A 49 -13.12 6.02 -1.15
CA GLY A 49 -12.55 6.96 -2.13
C GLY A 49 -11.01 7.05 -2.13
N GLY A 50 -10.34 6.17 -1.39
CA GLY A 50 -8.88 6.07 -1.36
C GLY A 50 -8.31 5.19 -2.46
N MET A 51 -6.98 5.04 -2.46
CA MET A 51 -6.23 4.29 -3.48
C MET A 51 -5.28 3.31 -2.82
N VAL A 52 -5.16 2.11 -3.40
CA VAL A 52 -4.20 1.08 -3.01
C VAL A 52 -3.57 0.43 -4.24
N THR A 53 -2.25 0.49 -4.34
CA THR A 53 -1.47 -0.14 -5.42
C THR A 53 -0.18 -0.76 -4.87
N ASP A 54 0.57 -1.43 -5.74
CA ASP A 54 2.00 -1.64 -5.49
C ASP A 54 2.81 -0.33 -5.61
N ALA A 55 4.11 -0.36 -5.35
CA ALA A 55 4.94 0.84 -5.44
C ALA A 55 5.19 1.32 -6.89
N GLY A 56 4.86 0.51 -7.89
CA GLY A 56 4.88 0.87 -9.31
C GLY A 56 3.57 1.48 -9.82
N GLY A 57 2.54 1.55 -8.97
CA GLY A 57 1.24 2.12 -9.30
C GLY A 57 0.25 1.11 -9.88
N ASN A 58 0.56 -0.19 -9.89
CA ASN A 58 -0.33 -1.23 -10.39
C ASN A 58 -1.31 -1.69 -9.31
N LEU A 59 -2.55 -1.98 -9.71
CA LEU A 59 -3.54 -2.56 -8.81
C LEU A 59 -3.09 -3.93 -8.32
N LEU A 60 -3.42 -4.23 -7.06
CA LEU A 60 -3.11 -5.53 -6.47
C LEU A 60 -3.99 -6.63 -7.08
N ASP A 61 -3.35 -7.70 -7.55
CA ASP A 61 -4.02 -8.83 -8.18
C ASP A 61 -4.23 -9.97 -7.19
N PHE A 62 -5.47 -10.14 -6.73
CA PHE A 62 -5.87 -11.17 -5.77
C PHE A 62 -6.28 -12.50 -6.44
N SER A 63 -6.14 -12.65 -7.76
CA SER A 63 -6.58 -13.84 -8.51
C SER A 63 -5.53 -14.97 -8.59
N LYS A 64 -4.30 -14.72 -8.12
CA LYS A 64 -3.14 -15.60 -8.35
C LYS A 64 -2.86 -16.63 -7.25
N GLY A 65 -3.86 -16.93 -6.41
CA GLY A 65 -3.75 -17.89 -5.31
C GLY A 65 -3.59 -17.20 -3.95
N ILE A 66 -2.84 -17.81 -3.02
CA ILE A 66 -2.77 -17.35 -1.62
C ILE A 66 -1.82 -16.18 -1.38
N TYR A 67 -1.00 -15.82 -2.37
CA TYR A 67 -0.01 -14.75 -2.30
C TYR A 67 -0.31 -13.64 -3.32
N LEU A 68 0.10 -12.42 -3.01
CA LEU A 68 0.17 -11.32 -3.98
C LEU A 68 1.42 -11.49 -4.84
N GLU A 69 1.25 -12.07 -6.01
CA GLU A 69 2.32 -12.35 -6.96
C GLU A 69 2.65 -11.13 -7.84
N GLY A 70 3.94 -10.89 -8.07
CA GLY A 70 4.40 -9.81 -8.96
C GLY A 70 4.35 -8.40 -8.38
N LEU A 71 4.30 -8.26 -7.05
CA LEU A 71 4.37 -6.95 -6.37
C LEU A 71 5.66 -6.19 -6.73
N ASP A 72 5.52 -4.98 -7.27
CA ASP A 72 6.66 -4.06 -7.41
C ASP A 72 6.97 -3.37 -6.08
N ARG A 73 8.12 -3.74 -5.48
CA ARG A 73 8.76 -3.19 -4.26
C ARG A 73 7.93 -3.14 -2.97
N GLY A 74 6.60 -3.14 -3.00
CA GLY A 74 5.76 -2.97 -1.82
C GLY A 74 4.32 -2.63 -2.13
N ILE A 75 3.55 -2.29 -1.09
CA ILE A 75 2.16 -1.85 -1.14
C ILE A 75 2.08 -0.42 -0.61
N ILE A 76 1.34 0.43 -1.31
CA ILE A 76 1.05 1.81 -0.93
C ILE A 76 -0.47 1.97 -0.87
N ALA A 77 -0.97 2.45 0.27
CA ALA A 77 -2.36 2.77 0.49
C ALA A 77 -2.50 4.20 1.01
N CYS A 78 -3.44 4.97 0.48
CA CYS A 78 -3.67 6.34 0.92
C CYS A 78 -5.11 6.82 0.69
N SER A 79 -5.45 7.95 1.28
CA SER A 79 -6.81 8.52 1.28
C SER A 79 -7.27 9.12 -0.05
N GLY A 80 -6.44 9.18 -1.10
CA GLY A 80 -6.89 9.69 -2.41
C GLY A 80 -5.85 9.75 -3.51
N ALA A 81 -6.31 9.86 -4.77
CA ALA A 81 -5.50 9.73 -5.98
C ALA A 81 -4.39 10.79 -6.15
N ILE A 82 -4.64 12.06 -5.80
CA ILE A 82 -3.63 13.13 -5.92
C ILE A 82 -2.46 12.87 -4.97
N LEU A 83 -2.75 12.40 -3.75
CA LEU A 83 -1.72 12.01 -2.80
C LEU A 83 -0.98 10.78 -3.31
N HIS A 84 -1.71 9.77 -3.77
CA HIS A 84 -1.17 8.55 -4.33
C HIS A 84 -0.09 8.77 -5.40
N ASP A 85 -0.38 9.60 -6.41
CA ASP A 85 0.57 9.93 -7.49
C ASP A 85 1.88 10.53 -6.95
N LYS A 86 1.80 11.41 -5.95
CA LYS A 86 2.98 11.98 -5.29
C LYS A 86 3.79 10.92 -4.55
N LEU A 87 3.13 9.96 -3.92
CA LEU A 87 3.80 8.88 -3.17
C LEU A 87 4.54 7.93 -4.09
N ILE A 88 3.96 7.55 -5.23
CA ILE A 88 4.62 6.71 -6.24
C ILE A 88 5.88 7.40 -6.76
N LYS A 89 5.77 8.67 -7.18
CA LYS A 89 6.92 9.46 -7.64
C LYS A 89 8.02 9.56 -6.58
N ALA A 90 7.65 9.75 -5.31
CA ALA A 90 8.60 9.81 -4.22
C ALA A 90 9.27 8.44 -3.96
N ALA A 91 8.51 7.34 -4.03
CA ALA A 91 9.03 5.98 -3.90
C ALA A 91 10.02 5.64 -5.03
N ASP A 92 9.69 6.01 -6.27
CA ASP A 92 10.57 5.86 -7.43
C ASP A 92 11.86 6.66 -7.30
N ALA A 93 11.76 7.95 -6.94
CA ALA A 93 12.93 8.79 -6.73
C ALA A 93 13.85 8.24 -5.62
N SER A 94 13.26 7.79 -4.51
CA SER A 94 14.00 7.17 -3.40
C SER A 94 14.70 5.89 -3.83
N TRP A 95 14.02 5.03 -4.61
CA TRP A 95 14.58 3.77 -5.09
C TRP A 95 15.78 4.02 -6.01
N ASN A 96 15.63 4.91 -6.99
CA ASN A 96 16.69 5.25 -7.96
C ASN A 96 17.93 5.87 -7.28
N SER A 97 17.73 6.63 -6.20
CA SER A 97 18.84 7.20 -5.43
C SER A 97 19.63 6.17 -4.61
N SER A 98 19.02 5.01 -4.32
CA SER A 98 19.63 3.92 -3.54
C SER A 98 20.32 2.87 -4.42
N SER A 99 20.13 2.95 -5.75
CA SER A 99 20.75 2.09 -6.76
C SER A 99 21.94 2.74 -7.48
N LEU A 100 22.37 3.91 -7.01
CA LEU A 100 23.68 4.54 -7.32
C LEU A 100 24.73 4.05 -6.31
#